data_AF-A0A1Y1IR41-F1
#
_entry.id   AF-A0A1Y1IR41-F1
#
_cell.length_a   1.000
_cell.length_b   1.000
_cell.length_c   1.000
_cell.angle_alpha   90.00
_cell.angle_beta   90.00
_cell.angle_gamma   90.00
#
_symmetry.space_group_name_H-M   'P 1'
#
loop_
_entity.id
_entity.type
_entity.pdbx_description
1 polymer ?
#
loop_
_entity_poly.entity_id
_entity_poly.type
_entity_poly.pdbx_seq_one_letter_code
_entity_poly.pdbx_strand_id
1 'polypeptide(L)'
;MRGREFSAQPGVGAQSCRYIRGLDSSGRAQKVVSFYSTTLFAPINEHRFGPGTVAQKLGGFEWRWWLTVESDLIWEYQTYLDLFDAHDAAAKAARAAVDAARERWFEREIDIKFKSSLAYSRNSQSEKDLETRLEDSNMEDDLEEDLIEEGSFVIPRLEHCFVEAPTRGDNLHRFKVTTHSCRGQIELPAYFWDLNEDAQAWVGGINVMGFRRCIITKDVLKVPVEVSVDGSFSVLIIGSQRNIDDLAQRQKLGLFGLVVIK
;
A
#
# COMPACT_ATOMS: atom_id res chain seq x y z
N MET A 1 28.65 63.53 10.71
CA MET A 1 29.77 62.62 10.95
C MET A 1 29.83 62.31 12.44
N ARG A 2 29.37 61.13 12.87
CA ARG A 2 29.60 60.59 14.22
C ARG A 2 29.93 59.11 14.06
N GLY A 3 31.18 58.75 14.30
CA GLY A 3 31.64 57.37 14.31
C GLY A 3 31.10 56.65 15.54
N ARG A 4 30.60 55.43 15.35
CA ARG A 4 30.40 54.47 16.43
C ARG A 4 31.51 53.45 16.35
N GLU A 5 32.38 53.48 17.36
CA GLU A 5 33.33 52.41 17.65
C GLU A 5 32.54 51.24 18.25
N PHE A 6 32.64 50.06 17.63
CA PHE A 6 32.13 48.82 18.19
C PHE A 6 33.24 48.19 19.04
N SER A 7 32.99 48.11 20.35
CA SER A 7 33.82 47.37 21.30
C SER A 7 33.57 45.87 21.14
N ALA A 8 34.64 45.12 20.89
CA ALA A 8 34.63 43.66 20.90
C ALA A 8 34.67 43.15 22.34
N GLN A 9 33.70 42.31 22.72
CA GLN A 9 33.77 41.50 23.93
C GLN A 9 34.47 40.17 23.64
N PRO A 10 35.36 39.68 24.53
CA PRO A 10 35.94 38.35 24.41
C PRO A 10 35.16 37.31 25.23
N GLY A 11 35.04 36.10 24.69
CA GLY A 11 34.98 34.87 25.50
C GLY A 11 33.60 34.29 25.76
N VAL A 12 33.17 33.39 24.88
CA VAL A 12 32.39 32.21 25.29
C VAL A 12 33.17 30.98 24.86
N GLY A 13 33.65 30.26 25.87
CA GLY A 13 34.59 29.17 25.75
C GLY A 13 34.02 27.95 25.04
N ALA A 14 34.91 27.28 24.34
CA ALA A 14 34.74 25.98 23.73
C ALA A 14 34.26 24.93 24.74
N GLN A 15 32.99 24.54 24.65
CA GLN A 15 32.46 23.30 25.21
C GLN A 15 31.42 22.71 24.25
N SER A 16 31.86 21.92 23.27
CA SER A 16 31.04 20.87 22.66
C SER A 16 31.86 20.19 21.56
N CYS A 17 32.63 19.15 21.92
CA CYS A 17 33.08 18.17 20.94
C CYS A 17 33.31 16.82 21.64
N ARG A 18 32.22 16.27 22.17
CA ARG A 18 32.12 14.88 22.60
C ARG A 18 30.69 14.42 22.37
N TYR A 19 30.33 14.00 21.16
CA TYR A 19 29.22 13.06 20.94
C TYR A 19 29.17 12.64 19.46
N ILE A 20 30.12 11.81 19.02
CA ILE A 20 29.88 10.86 17.92
C ILE A 20 30.59 9.54 18.28
N ARG A 21 30.05 8.85 19.29
CA ARG A 21 30.33 7.42 19.53
C ARG A 21 28.98 6.73 19.50
N GLY A 22 28.67 6.04 18.41
CA GLY A 22 27.43 5.26 18.31
C GLY A 22 26.85 5.05 16.91
N LEU A 23 27.50 5.49 15.82
CA LEU A 23 27.09 5.06 14.49
C LEU A 23 27.64 3.67 14.22
N ASP A 24 26.70 2.72 14.20
CA ASP A 24 26.91 1.30 14.08
C ASP A 24 27.78 0.99 12.85
N SER A 25 28.95 0.40 13.09
CA SER A 25 29.99 0.09 12.10
C SER A 25 29.61 -1.08 11.17
N SER A 26 28.36 -1.16 10.75
CA SER A 26 27.95 -2.14 9.75
C SER A 26 28.52 -1.72 8.40
N GLY A 27 29.25 -2.61 7.71
CA GLY A 27 29.81 -2.35 6.38
C GLY A 27 28.75 -1.99 5.31
N ARG A 28 27.46 -2.09 5.63
CA ARG A 28 26.33 -1.58 4.82
C ARG A 28 26.17 -0.06 4.93
N ALA A 29 26.26 0.51 6.12
CA ALA A 29 26.15 1.96 6.31
C ALA A 29 27.31 2.71 5.64
N GLN A 30 28.54 2.19 5.73
CA GLN A 30 29.70 2.76 5.03
C GLN A 30 29.56 2.68 3.49
N LYS A 31 28.97 1.60 2.96
CA LYS A 31 28.73 1.46 1.51
C LYS A 31 27.65 2.40 0.99
N VAL A 32 26.61 2.66 1.78
CA VAL A 32 25.55 3.60 1.38
C VAL A 32 26.09 5.03 1.41
N VAL A 33 26.82 5.41 2.47
CA VAL A 33 27.49 6.72 2.55
C VAL A 33 28.51 6.91 1.41
N SER A 34 29.24 5.88 0.99
CA SER A 34 30.18 5.97 -0.14
C SER A 34 29.50 6.06 -1.51
N PHE A 35 28.32 5.46 -1.69
CA PHE A 35 27.57 5.58 -2.94
C PHE A 35 26.95 6.98 -3.07
N TYR A 36 26.41 7.52 -1.98
CA TYR A 36 25.88 8.88 -1.98
C TYR A 36 26.97 9.92 -2.24
N SER A 37 28.21 9.74 -1.76
CA SER A 37 29.29 10.70 -2.00
C SER A 37 29.89 10.70 -3.43
N THR A 38 29.63 9.67 -4.24
CA THR A 38 30.37 9.43 -5.50
C THR A 38 29.53 9.46 -6.78
N THR A 39 28.21 9.33 -6.73
CA THR A 39 27.39 9.30 -7.97
C THR A 39 26.33 10.39 -8.06
N LEU A 40 25.65 10.72 -6.96
CA LEU A 40 24.66 11.81 -6.95
C LEU A 40 25.29 13.18 -6.69
N PHE A 41 26.40 13.23 -5.94
CA PHE A 41 27.05 14.49 -5.56
C PHE A 41 28.43 14.70 -6.19
N ALA A 42 28.98 13.77 -6.98
CA ALA A 42 30.33 13.91 -7.55
C ALA A 42 30.59 15.22 -8.34
N PRO A 43 29.66 15.73 -9.17
CA PRO A 43 29.84 17.03 -9.84
C PRO A 43 29.86 18.21 -8.85
N ILE A 44 29.07 18.13 -7.78
CA ILE A 44 29.08 19.09 -6.68
C ILE A 44 30.37 18.96 -5.88
N ASN A 45 30.89 17.74 -5.74
CA ASN A 45 32.08 17.42 -4.95
C ASN A 45 33.35 18.01 -5.60
N GLU A 46 33.53 17.84 -6.92
CA GLU A 46 34.68 18.39 -7.65
C GLU A 46 34.66 19.92 -7.72
N HIS A 47 33.51 20.53 -8.02
CA HIS A 47 33.40 22.00 -8.08
C HIS A 47 33.55 22.67 -6.71
N ARG A 48 33.20 21.98 -5.62
CA ARG A 48 33.15 22.57 -4.27
C ARG A 48 34.36 22.26 -3.39
N PHE A 49 34.85 21.03 -3.40
CA PHE A 49 36.00 20.60 -2.58
C PHE A 49 37.33 20.72 -3.31
N GLY A 50 37.33 20.84 -4.64
CA GLY A 50 38.52 21.18 -5.43
C GLY A 50 39.20 22.47 -4.94
N PRO A 51 38.47 23.59 -4.80
CA PRO A 51 39.00 24.83 -4.24
C PRO A 51 39.52 24.67 -2.80
N GLY A 52 38.82 23.91 -1.95
CA GLY A 52 39.25 23.62 -0.57
C GLY A 52 40.58 22.87 -0.53
N THR A 53 40.77 21.88 -1.42
CA THR A 53 42.02 21.12 -1.51
C THR A 53 43.19 21.99 -1.97
N VAL A 54 42.92 22.97 -2.86
CA VAL A 54 43.91 23.96 -3.31
C VAL A 54 44.24 24.93 -2.17
N ALA A 55 43.23 25.47 -1.48
CA ALA A 55 43.40 26.36 -0.33
C ALA A 55 44.15 25.68 0.84
N GLN A 56 43.90 24.40 1.09
CA GLN A 56 44.60 23.60 2.09
C GLN A 56 46.08 23.45 1.75
N LYS A 57 46.41 23.17 0.48
CA LYS A 57 47.81 23.09 0.00
C LYS A 57 48.54 24.42 0.09
N LEU A 58 47.82 25.53 -0.04
CA LEU A 58 48.35 26.88 0.10
C LEU A 58 48.51 27.33 1.56
N GLY A 59 47.95 26.59 2.53
CA GLY A 59 48.24 26.72 3.96
C GLY A 59 47.95 28.09 4.58
N GLY A 60 47.06 28.89 3.97
CA GLY A 60 46.89 30.31 4.26
C GLY A 60 45.53 30.73 4.85
N PHE A 61 45.31 32.05 4.88
CA PHE A 61 44.06 32.70 5.35
C PHE A 61 42.81 32.17 4.63
N GLU A 62 42.93 31.84 3.35
CA GLU A 62 41.84 31.32 2.52
C GLU A 62 41.32 29.96 3.00
N TRP A 63 42.17 29.12 3.61
CA TRP A 63 41.74 27.85 4.18
C TRP A 63 40.81 28.03 5.39
N ARG A 64 41.11 29.00 6.26
CA ARG A 64 40.25 29.29 7.43
C ARG A 64 38.90 29.84 7.00
N TRP A 65 38.88 30.71 5.99
CA TRP A 65 37.63 31.27 5.46
C TRP A 65 36.78 30.19 4.79
N TRP A 66 37.40 29.30 4.01
CA TRP A 66 36.72 28.14 3.43
C TRP A 66 36.11 27.23 4.49
N LEU A 67 36.84 26.94 5.58
CA LEU A 67 36.31 26.15 6.71
C LEU A 67 35.10 26.80 7.38
N THR A 68 35.07 28.13 7.53
CA THR A 68 33.91 28.84 8.09
C THR A 68 32.69 28.70 7.20
N VAL A 69 32.84 28.94 5.90
CA VAL A 69 31.74 28.78 4.93
C VAL A 69 31.21 27.35 4.91
N GLU A 70 32.09 26.36 4.96
CA GLU A 70 31.66 24.96 4.98
C GLU A 70 30.97 24.60 6.30
N SER A 71 31.44 25.12 7.43
CA SER A 71 30.76 24.92 8.71
C SER A 71 29.37 25.54 8.73
N ASP A 72 29.20 26.76 8.20
CA ASP A 72 27.90 27.44 8.12
C ASP A 72 26.92 26.64 7.25
N LEU A 73 27.39 26.09 6.14
CA LEU A 73 26.53 25.27 5.28
C LEU A 73 26.14 23.93 5.94
N ILE A 74 27.04 23.31 6.71
CA ILE A 74 26.69 22.12 7.50
C ILE A 74 25.58 22.46 8.51
N TRP A 75 25.65 23.63 9.16
CA TRP A 75 24.60 24.10 10.07
C TRP A 75 23.26 24.36 9.36
N GLU A 76 23.29 25.01 8.19
CA GLU A 76 22.10 25.22 7.37
C GLU A 76 21.47 23.89 6.93
N TYR A 77 22.30 22.91 6.54
CA TYR A 77 21.82 21.58 6.14
C TYR A 77 21.21 20.80 7.31
N GLN A 78 21.81 20.88 8.50
CA GLN A 78 21.21 20.30 9.72
C GLN A 78 19.85 20.94 10.01
N THR A 79 19.77 22.27 9.94
CA THR A 79 18.51 23.01 10.11
C THR A 79 17.45 22.57 9.09
N TYR A 80 17.87 22.36 7.83
CA TYR A 80 16.98 21.84 6.80
C TYR A 80 16.47 20.42 7.12
N LEU A 81 17.33 19.53 7.62
CA LEU A 81 16.94 18.17 8.01
C LEU A 81 15.94 18.18 9.18
N ASP A 82 16.18 19.02 10.19
CA ASP A 82 15.25 19.16 11.33
C ASP A 82 13.88 19.68 10.87
N LEU A 83 13.86 20.66 9.95
CA LEU A 83 12.62 21.14 9.33
C LEU A 83 11.93 20.06 8.50
N PHE A 84 12.70 19.26 7.76
CA PHE A 84 12.17 18.16 6.96
C PHE A 84 11.49 17.10 7.83
N ASP A 85 12.12 16.72 8.94
CA ASP A 85 11.54 15.77 9.91
C ASP A 85 10.25 16.34 10.56
N ALA A 86 10.23 17.63 10.87
CA ALA A 86 9.03 18.30 11.36
C ALA A 86 7.89 18.30 10.31
N HIS A 87 8.22 18.52 9.03
CA HIS A 87 7.25 18.43 7.94
C HIS A 87 6.74 17.01 7.72
N ASP A 88 7.60 15.99 7.77
CA ASP A 88 7.20 14.58 7.66
C ASP A 88 6.28 14.17 8.83
N ALA A 89 6.62 14.58 10.05
CA ALA A 89 5.78 14.36 11.23
C ALA A 89 4.40 15.04 11.08
N ALA A 90 4.37 16.29 10.58
CA ALA A 90 3.11 16.99 10.31
C ALA A 90 2.28 16.31 9.23
N ALA A 91 2.91 15.82 8.15
CA ALA A 91 2.22 15.08 7.09
C ALA A 91 1.62 13.76 7.58
N LYS A 92 2.36 13.02 8.43
CA LYS A 92 1.86 11.79 9.08
C LYS A 92 0.69 12.08 10.00
N ALA A 93 0.77 13.13 10.82
CA ALA A 93 -0.32 13.55 11.70
C ALA A 93 -1.58 13.95 10.90
N ALA A 94 -1.41 14.67 9.80
CA ALA A 94 -2.53 15.04 8.93
C ALA A 94 -3.21 13.82 8.29
N ARG A 95 -2.44 12.83 7.82
CA ARG A 95 -2.99 11.57 7.29
C ARG A 95 -3.77 10.81 8.35
N ALA A 96 -3.20 10.63 9.54
CA ALA A 96 -3.88 9.97 10.65
C ALA A 96 -5.19 10.67 11.05
N ALA A 97 -5.23 12.00 11.00
CA ALA A 97 -6.44 12.77 11.27
C ALA A 97 -7.53 12.54 10.20
N VAL A 98 -7.15 12.44 8.92
CA VAL A 98 -8.09 12.11 7.82
C VAL A 98 -8.63 10.70 7.97
N ASP A 99 -7.77 9.73 8.29
CA ASP A 99 -8.18 8.34 8.47
C ASP A 99 -9.15 8.20 9.66
N ALA A 100 -8.84 8.83 10.80
CA ALA A 100 -9.74 8.86 11.96
C ALA A 100 -11.08 9.56 11.65
N ALA A 101 -11.08 10.62 10.84
CA ALA A 101 -12.31 11.27 10.40
C ALA A 101 -13.15 10.37 9.48
N ARG A 102 -12.50 9.60 8.62
CA ARG A 102 -13.12 8.63 7.72
C ARG A 102 -13.76 7.48 8.49
N GLU A 103 -13.08 6.92 9.48
CA GLU A 103 -13.61 5.87 10.37
C GLU A 103 -14.86 6.35 11.11
N ARG A 104 -14.81 7.54 11.73
CA ARG A 104 -15.98 8.15 12.39
C ARG A 104 -17.13 8.44 11.43
N TRP A 105 -16.84 8.70 10.16
CA TRP A 105 -17.89 8.87 9.15
C TRP A 105 -18.52 7.52 8.81
N PHE A 106 -17.72 6.48 8.60
CA PHE A 106 -18.22 5.13 8.32
C PHE A 106 -19.06 4.58 9.46
N GLU A 107 -18.63 4.71 10.72
CA GLU A 107 -19.39 4.27 11.88
C GLU A 107 -20.76 4.95 11.95
N ARG A 108 -20.80 6.28 11.74
CA ARG A 108 -22.06 7.03 11.69
C ARG A 108 -22.96 6.57 10.55
N GLU A 109 -22.40 6.36 9.37
CA GLU A 109 -23.17 5.94 8.20
C GLU A 109 -23.74 4.53 8.37
N ILE A 110 -22.94 3.61 8.94
CA ILE A 110 -23.39 2.25 9.28
C ILE A 110 -24.48 2.32 10.35
N ASP A 111 -24.30 3.12 11.39
CA ASP A 111 -25.29 3.28 12.46
C ASP A 111 -26.61 3.87 11.94
N ILE A 112 -26.55 4.88 11.08
CA ILE A 112 -27.73 5.46 10.41
C ILE A 112 -28.44 4.38 9.58
N LYS A 113 -27.70 3.65 8.73
CA LYS A 113 -28.27 2.59 7.89
C LYS A 113 -28.88 1.48 8.72
N PHE A 114 -28.18 1.06 9.79
CA PHE A 114 -28.64 0.03 10.70
C PHE A 114 -29.92 0.45 11.42
N LYS A 115 -29.95 1.65 12.00
CA LYS A 115 -31.14 2.22 12.67
C LYS A 115 -32.31 2.44 11.72
N SER A 116 -32.04 2.77 10.45
CA SER A 116 -33.06 2.91 9.42
C SER A 116 -33.59 1.56 8.89
N SER A 117 -32.94 0.45 9.23
CA SER A 117 -33.33 -0.87 8.73
C SER A 117 -34.62 -1.37 9.39
N LEU A 118 -35.47 -2.05 8.60
CA LEU A 118 -36.69 -2.69 9.08
C LEU A 118 -36.42 -3.74 10.17
N ALA A 119 -35.27 -4.41 10.12
CA ALA A 119 -34.87 -5.39 11.14
C ALA A 119 -34.66 -4.73 12.51
N TYR A 120 -33.97 -3.58 12.55
CA TYR A 120 -33.78 -2.81 13.77
C TYR A 120 -35.12 -2.29 14.32
N SER A 121 -36.00 -1.77 13.46
CA SER A 121 -37.32 -1.30 13.88
C SER A 121 -38.17 -2.41 14.52
N ARG A 122 -38.10 -3.64 14.01
CA ARG A 122 -38.84 -4.79 14.56
C ARG A 122 -38.30 -5.22 15.92
N ASN A 123 -36.97 -5.31 16.06
CA ASN A 123 -36.35 -5.63 17.34
C ASN A 123 -36.59 -4.54 18.40
N SER A 124 -36.51 -3.26 18.02
CA SER A 124 -36.76 -2.15 18.94
C SER A 124 -38.22 -2.11 19.43
N GLN A 125 -39.18 -2.53 18.60
CA GLN A 125 -40.58 -2.69 19.04
C GLN A 125 -40.74 -3.86 20.00
N SER A 126 -40.16 -5.03 19.69
CA SER A 126 -40.22 -6.17 20.61
C SER A 126 -39.56 -5.90 21.96
N GLU A 127 -38.51 -5.08 21.99
CA GLU A 127 -37.81 -4.70 23.22
C GLU A 127 -38.67 -3.79 24.10
N LYS A 128 -39.34 -2.78 23.51
CA LYS A 128 -40.31 -1.93 24.23
C LYS A 128 -41.53 -2.72 24.72
N ASP A 129 -42.00 -3.68 23.92
CA ASP A 129 -43.12 -4.53 24.30
C ASP A 129 -42.74 -5.46 25.47
N LEU A 130 -41.48 -5.90 25.55
CA LEU A 130 -40.95 -6.68 26.69
C LEU A 130 -40.75 -5.80 27.93
N GLU A 131 -40.21 -4.60 27.77
CA GLU A 131 -39.99 -3.65 28.86
C GLU A 131 -41.33 -3.24 29.51
N THR A 132 -42.35 -2.97 28.68
CA THR A 132 -43.72 -2.67 29.17
C THR A 132 -44.32 -3.87 29.93
N ARG A 133 -44.06 -5.11 29.46
CA ARG A 133 -44.57 -6.33 30.13
C ARG A 133 -43.84 -6.61 31.45
N LEU A 134 -42.57 -6.24 31.57
CA LEU A 134 -41.79 -6.36 32.80
C LEU A 134 -42.18 -5.30 33.83
N GLU A 135 -42.48 -4.07 33.39
CA GLU A 135 -43.02 -3.01 34.26
C GLU A 135 -44.40 -3.39 34.83
N ASP A 136 -45.25 -4.04 34.04
CA ASP A 136 -46.55 -4.57 34.48
C ASP A 136 -46.43 -5.81 35.37
N SER A 137 -45.27 -6.49 35.37
CA SER A 137 -45.00 -7.70 36.16
C SER A 137 -44.09 -7.48 37.36
N ASN A 138 -43.89 -6.23 37.81
CA ASN A 138 -43.30 -5.95 39.13
C ASN A 138 -44.30 -6.34 40.26
N MET A 139 -44.53 -7.65 40.37
CA MET A 139 -44.86 -8.35 41.60
C MET A 139 -43.54 -9.00 42.05
N GLU A 140 -43.10 -8.68 43.27
CA GLU A 140 -41.89 -9.22 43.90
C GLU A 140 -41.84 -10.75 43.77
N ASP A 141 -40.83 -11.29 43.10
CA ASP A 141 -40.45 -12.70 43.24
C ASP A 141 -38.93 -12.82 43.21
N ASP A 142 -38.39 -13.22 44.37
CA ASP A 142 -37.01 -13.63 44.59
C ASP A 142 -36.74 -14.92 43.80
N LEU A 143 -36.04 -14.85 42.66
CA LEU A 143 -35.56 -16.03 41.96
C LEU A 143 -34.07 -15.94 41.66
N GLU A 144 -33.37 -16.97 42.15
CA GLU A 144 -31.94 -17.23 42.01
C GLU A 144 -31.47 -17.17 40.55
N GLU A 145 -30.41 -16.38 40.32
CA GLU A 145 -29.67 -16.34 39.06
C GLU A 145 -28.84 -17.61 38.89
N ASP A 146 -29.34 -18.54 38.07
CA ASP A 146 -28.51 -19.63 37.55
C ASP A 146 -27.59 -19.10 36.44
N LEU A 147 -26.31 -19.01 36.79
CA LEU A 147 -25.18 -18.66 35.94
C LEU A 147 -25.04 -19.66 34.78
N ILE A 148 -25.51 -19.28 33.58
CA ILE A 148 -25.18 -19.98 32.35
C ILE A 148 -23.80 -19.49 31.90
N GLU A 149 -22.79 -20.36 31.99
CA GLU A 149 -21.46 -20.13 31.41
C GLU A 149 -21.57 -19.93 29.90
N GLU A 150 -21.43 -18.68 29.44
CA GLU A 150 -21.35 -18.34 28.03
C GLU A 150 -20.06 -18.90 27.43
N GLY A 151 -20.18 -20.06 26.78
CA GLY A 151 -19.17 -20.58 25.87
C GLY A 151 -18.96 -19.60 24.73
N SER A 152 -17.83 -18.89 24.74
CA SER A 152 -17.44 -17.91 23.72
C SER A 152 -17.31 -18.58 22.35
N PHE A 153 -18.35 -18.54 21.53
CA PHE A 153 -18.29 -18.99 20.15
C PHE A 153 -17.60 -17.90 19.31
N VAL A 154 -16.33 -18.11 18.96
CA VAL A 154 -15.58 -17.20 18.08
C VAL A 154 -16.09 -17.41 16.65
N ILE A 155 -17.03 -16.58 16.21
CA ILE A 155 -17.41 -16.49 14.80
C ILE A 155 -16.24 -15.81 14.09
N PRO A 156 -15.50 -16.48 13.19
CA PRO A 156 -14.45 -15.83 12.42
C PRO A 156 -15.07 -14.71 11.58
N ARG A 157 -14.66 -13.47 11.86
CA ARG A 157 -15.07 -12.31 11.04
C ARG A 157 -14.59 -12.56 9.61
N LEU A 158 -15.53 -12.60 8.67
CA LEU A 158 -15.23 -12.68 7.26
C LEU A 158 -14.73 -11.31 6.80
N GLU A 159 -13.41 -11.10 6.89
CA GLU A 159 -12.79 -9.87 6.40
C GLU A 159 -12.91 -9.81 4.87
N HIS A 160 -13.77 -8.92 4.38
CA HIS A 160 -13.85 -8.60 2.97
C HIS A 160 -12.75 -7.58 2.66
N CYS A 161 -11.57 -8.08 2.30
CA CYS A 161 -10.53 -7.23 1.73
C CYS A 161 -10.92 -6.89 0.29
N PHE A 162 -11.41 -5.68 0.05
CA PHE A 162 -11.49 -5.14 -1.30
C PHE A 162 -10.07 -4.78 -1.76
N VAL A 163 -9.48 -5.64 -2.57
CA VAL A 163 -8.26 -5.32 -3.29
C VAL A 163 -8.68 -4.55 -4.53
N GLU A 164 -8.73 -3.22 -4.41
CA GLU A 164 -8.81 -2.36 -5.60
C GLU A 164 -7.48 -2.49 -6.33
N ALA A 165 -7.46 -3.26 -7.42
CA ALA A 165 -6.33 -3.28 -8.31
C ALA A 165 -6.22 -1.89 -8.98
N PRO A 166 -5.01 -1.32 -9.13
CA PRO A 166 -4.82 -0.07 -9.87
C PRO A 166 -5.11 -0.22 -11.38
N THR A 167 -5.41 -1.43 -11.83
CA THR A 167 -5.81 -1.80 -13.20
C THR A 167 -7.32 -1.73 -13.39
N ARG A 168 -7.78 -1.72 -14.65
CA ARG A 168 -9.16 -1.43 -15.11
C ARG A 168 -10.24 -2.47 -14.71
N GLY A 169 -10.02 -3.22 -13.63
CA GLY A 169 -10.77 -4.43 -13.29
C GLY A 169 -10.22 -5.61 -14.08
N ASP A 170 -9.97 -6.72 -13.39
CA ASP A 170 -9.49 -7.95 -14.01
C ASP A 170 -10.56 -9.03 -13.91
N ASN A 171 -10.84 -9.74 -15.00
CA ASN A 171 -11.71 -10.91 -15.01
C ASN A 171 -10.87 -12.17 -14.76
N LEU A 172 -11.31 -12.96 -13.79
CA LEU A 172 -10.65 -14.21 -13.40
C LEU A 172 -11.44 -15.40 -13.93
N HIS A 173 -10.78 -16.24 -14.72
CA HIS A 173 -11.35 -17.48 -15.26
C HIS A 173 -10.56 -18.65 -14.69
N ARG A 174 -11.23 -19.55 -13.95
CA ARG A 174 -10.61 -20.71 -13.32
C ARG A 174 -11.05 -22.00 -14.02
N PHE A 175 -10.08 -22.78 -14.46
CA PHE A 175 -10.29 -24.06 -15.14
C PHE A 175 -9.58 -25.19 -14.38
N LYS A 176 -10.11 -26.40 -14.52
CA LYS A 176 -9.46 -27.62 -14.05
C LYS A 176 -9.15 -28.49 -15.27
N VAL A 177 -7.89 -28.89 -15.41
CA VAL A 177 -7.41 -29.68 -16.55
C VAL A 177 -6.75 -30.94 -16.04
N THR A 178 -7.13 -32.07 -16.63
CA THR A 178 -6.39 -33.32 -16.48
C THR A 178 -5.49 -33.48 -17.70
N THR A 179 -4.22 -33.74 -17.47
CA THR A 179 -3.21 -33.90 -18.53
C THR A 179 -2.92 -35.38 -18.76
N HIS A 180 -2.70 -35.72 -20.02
CA HIS A 180 -2.29 -37.06 -20.45
C HIS A 180 -1.15 -36.91 -21.47
N SER A 181 -0.10 -37.72 -21.33
CA SER A 181 1.11 -37.62 -22.18
C SER A 181 1.75 -36.22 -22.16
N CYS A 182 1.81 -35.63 -20.96
CA CYS A 182 2.41 -34.33 -20.67
C CYS A 182 1.74 -33.13 -21.34
N ARG A 183 0.51 -33.31 -21.84
CA ARG A 183 -0.24 -32.29 -22.58
C ARG A 183 -1.69 -32.21 -22.11
N GLY A 184 -2.23 -31.01 -22.12
CA GLY A 184 -3.63 -30.71 -21.87
C GLY A 184 -4.10 -29.54 -22.73
N GLN A 185 -5.40 -29.35 -22.82
CA GLN A 185 -6.01 -28.30 -23.60
C GLN A 185 -7.16 -27.67 -22.83
N ILE A 186 -7.25 -26.34 -22.86
CA ILE A 186 -8.37 -25.57 -22.32
C ILE A 186 -9.08 -24.90 -23.48
N GLU A 187 -10.40 -24.97 -23.48
CA GLU A 187 -11.24 -24.22 -24.40
C GLU A 187 -11.75 -22.97 -23.68
N LEU A 188 -11.32 -21.81 -24.16
CA LEU A 188 -11.82 -20.52 -23.72
C LEU A 188 -13.20 -20.27 -24.36
N PRO A 189 -14.12 -19.62 -23.62
CA PRO A 189 -15.37 -19.17 -24.20
C PRO A 189 -15.13 -18.24 -25.38
N ALA A 190 -15.98 -18.31 -26.42
CA ALA A 190 -15.82 -17.51 -27.64
C ALA A 190 -15.78 -16.00 -27.38
N TYR A 191 -16.50 -15.53 -26.35
CA TYR A 191 -16.58 -14.13 -25.95
C TYR A 191 -15.36 -13.64 -25.15
N PHE A 192 -14.40 -14.52 -24.81
CA PHE A 192 -13.32 -14.19 -23.90
C PHE A 192 -12.50 -12.98 -24.38
N TRP A 193 -12.18 -12.94 -25.68
CA TRP A 193 -11.39 -11.87 -26.30
C TRP A 193 -12.19 -10.59 -26.58
N ASP A 194 -13.53 -10.68 -26.59
CA ASP A 194 -14.38 -9.50 -26.70
C ASP A 194 -14.36 -8.69 -25.40
N LEU A 195 -14.27 -9.40 -24.26
CA LEU A 195 -14.32 -8.80 -22.93
C LEU A 195 -12.94 -8.44 -22.36
N ASN A 196 -11.89 -9.18 -22.73
CA ASN A 196 -10.59 -9.12 -22.08
C ASN A 196 -9.46 -8.68 -23.01
N GLU A 197 -8.56 -7.86 -22.48
CA GLU A 197 -7.26 -7.54 -23.04
C GLU A 197 -6.12 -8.07 -22.14
N ASP A 198 -4.92 -8.17 -22.72
CA ASP A 198 -3.67 -8.53 -22.01
C ASP A 198 -3.74 -9.77 -21.10
N ALA A 199 -4.33 -10.84 -21.63
CA ALA A 199 -4.55 -12.07 -20.88
C ALA A 199 -3.24 -12.77 -20.45
N GLN A 200 -3.20 -13.19 -19.20
CA GLN A 200 -2.11 -13.96 -18.59
C GLN A 200 -2.64 -15.28 -18.03
N ALA A 201 -1.84 -16.35 -18.15
CA ALA A 201 -2.16 -17.67 -17.60
C ALA A 201 -1.20 -18.07 -16.49
N TRP A 202 -1.77 -18.60 -15.42
CA TRP A 202 -1.08 -19.28 -14.34
C TRP A 202 -1.59 -20.70 -14.23
N VAL A 203 -0.70 -21.67 -14.40
CA VAL A 203 -0.99 -23.08 -14.14
C VAL A 203 -0.52 -23.38 -12.71
N GLY A 204 -1.19 -24.28 -12.00
CA GLY A 204 -0.86 -24.76 -10.66
C GLY A 204 -1.16 -26.25 -10.56
N GLY A 205 -0.22 -27.07 -10.08
CA GLY A 205 -0.46 -28.50 -9.86
C GLY A 205 -1.39 -28.75 -8.68
N ILE A 206 -2.34 -29.68 -8.83
CA ILE A 206 -3.17 -30.18 -7.74
C ILE A 206 -2.61 -31.54 -7.36
N ASN A 207 -1.96 -31.64 -6.20
CA ASN A 207 -1.29 -32.85 -5.70
C ASN A 207 -0.19 -33.41 -6.62
N VAL A 208 0.36 -32.58 -7.52
CA VAL A 208 1.46 -32.94 -8.43
C VAL A 208 2.47 -31.80 -8.46
N MET A 209 3.76 -32.14 -8.35
CA MET A 209 4.87 -31.22 -8.52
C MET A 209 5.50 -31.39 -9.90
N GLY A 210 5.68 -30.29 -10.63
CA GLY A 210 6.29 -30.32 -11.95
C GLY A 210 6.35 -28.93 -12.59
N PHE A 211 7.23 -28.81 -13.58
CA PHE A 211 7.29 -27.64 -14.45
C PHE A 211 6.08 -27.63 -15.39
N ARG A 212 5.61 -26.43 -15.71
CA ARG A 212 4.39 -26.20 -16.47
C ARG A 212 4.53 -24.95 -17.29
N ARG A 213 4.01 -25.00 -18.51
CA ARG A 213 4.04 -23.90 -19.47
C ARG A 213 2.66 -23.75 -20.08
N CYS A 214 2.21 -22.51 -20.16
CA CYS A 214 0.97 -22.14 -20.83
C CYS A 214 1.26 -20.90 -21.66
N ILE A 215 0.90 -20.94 -22.94
CA ILE A 215 1.09 -19.82 -23.88
C ILE A 215 -0.29 -19.42 -24.37
N ILE A 216 -0.72 -18.21 -24.02
CA ILE A 216 -1.94 -17.62 -24.56
C ILE A 216 -1.55 -16.78 -25.79
N THR A 217 -2.24 -17.02 -26.90
CA THR A 217 -2.12 -16.22 -28.13
C THR A 217 -3.50 -15.68 -28.49
N LYS A 218 -3.58 -14.43 -28.98
CA LYS A 218 -4.84 -13.71 -29.23
C LYS A 218 -5.78 -14.40 -30.23
N ASP A 219 -5.23 -15.25 -31.12
CA ASP A 219 -6.00 -15.94 -32.16
C ASP A 219 -6.49 -17.33 -31.75
N VAL A 220 -6.19 -17.76 -30.52
CA VAL A 220 -6.36 -19.15 -30.09
C VAL A 220 -7.36 -19.22 -28.94
N LEU A 221 -8.55 -19.77 -29.22
CA LEU A 221 -9.53 -20.16 -28.20
C LEU A 221 -9.10 -21.42 -27.42
N LYS A 222 -8.17 -22.18 -27.99
CA LYS A 222 -7.71 -23.48 -27.50
C LYS A 222 -6.32 -23.38 -26.90
N VAL A 223 -6.23 -23.06 -25.62
CA VAL A 223 -4.96 -22.81 -24.95
C VAL A 223 -4.26 -24.14 -24.64
N PRO A 224 -3.06 -24.39 -25.20
CA PRO A 224 -2.29 -25.60 -24.89
C PRO A 224 -1.60 -25.45 -23.54
N VAL A 225 -1.67 -26.52 -22.74
CA VAL A 225 -0.98 -26.64 -21.45
C VAL A 225 0.04 -27.76 -21.56
N GLU A 226 1.31 -27.44 -21.41
CA GLU A 226 2.41 -28.40 -21.41
C GLU A 226 2.92 -28.57 -19.98
N VAL A 227 3.04 -29.82 -19.53
CA VAL A 227 3.45 -30.15 -18.16
C VAL A 227 4.52 -31.22 -18.16
N SER A 228 5.38 -31.24 -17.14
CA SER A 228 6.45 -32.23 -17.03
C SER A 228 5.96 -33.60 -16.53
N VAL A 229 4.82 -33.65 -15.84
CA VAL A 229 4.25 -34.86 -15.22
C VAL A 229 2.75 -34.85 -15.43
N ASP A 230 2.20 -35.99 -15.80
CA ASP A 230 0.75 -36.16 -15.95
C ASP A 230 0.03 -36.05 -14.60
N GLY A 231 -1.13 -35.38 -14.62
CA GLY A 231 -1.88 -35.11 -13.40
C GLY A 231 -2.99 -34.09 -13.58
N SER A 232 -3.56 -33.71 -12.43
CA SER A 232 -4.58 -32.65 -12.34
C SER A 232 -3.93 -31.30 -12.10
N PHE A 233 -4.32 -30.29 -12.87
CA PHE A 233 -3.83 -28.93 -12.76
C PHE A 233 -5.01 -27.94 -12.68
N SER A 234 -4.83 -26.89 -11.87
CA SER A 234 -5.66 -25.69 -11.84
C SER A 234 -5.05 -24.66 -12.78
N VAL A 235 -5.83 -24.10 -13.69
CA VAL A 235 -5.38 -23.03 -14.57
C VAL A 235 -6.22 -21.79 -14.28
N LEU A 236 -5.53 -20.71 -13.91
CA LEU A 236 -6.09 -19.40 -13.70
C LEU A 236 -5.71 -18.52 -14.88
N ILE A 237 -6.70 -18.01 -15.58
CA ILE A 237 -6.51 -17.05 -16.67
C ILE A 237 -7.07 -15.72 -16.19
N ILE A 238 -6.21 -14.70 -16.20
CA ILE A 238 -6.56 -13.33 -15.82
C ILE A 238 -6.54 -12.50 -17.08
N GLY A 239 -7.61 -11.76 -17.34
CA GLY A 239 -7.67 -10.79 -18.43
C GLY A 239 -8.13 -9.45 -17.91
N SER A 240 -7.46 -8.38 -18.29
CA SER A 240 -7.89 -7.04 -17.93
C SER A 240 -9.12 -6.64 -18.73
N GLN A 241 -10.08 -5.99 -18.08
CA GLN A 241 -11.35 -5.65 -18.72
C GLN A 241 -11.13 -4.60 -19.82
N ARG A 242 -11.67 -4.88 -21.00
CA ARG A 242 -11.66 -3.94 -22.12
C ARG A 242 -12.61 -2.78 -21.84
N ASN A 243 -12.22 -1.57 -22.26
CA ASN A 243 -12.97 -0.35 -21.96
C ASN A 243 -14.43 -0.43 -22.47
N ILE A 244 -15.39 -0.12 -21.59
CA ILE A 244 -16.83 -0.17 -21.86
C ILE A 244 -17.21 0.85 -22.95
N ASP A 245 -16.51 1.99 -23.02
CA ASP A 245 -16.75 3.02 -24.04
C ASP A 245 -16.51 2.50 -25.47
N ASP A 246 -15.56 1.57 -25.63
CA ASP A 246 -15.20 0.96 -26.92
C ASP A 246 -16.24 -0.09 -27.35
N LEU A 247 -16.80 -0.83 -26.39
CA LEU A 247 -17.92 -1.76 -26.61
C LEU A 247 -19.23 -1.02 -26.94
N ALA A 248 -19.49 0.11 -26.29
CA ALA A 248 -20.66 0.96 -26.55
C ALA A 248 -20.61 1.60 -27.94
N GLN A 249 -19.42 1.99 -28.43
CA GLN A 249 -19.25 2.48 -29.80
C GLN A 249 -19.50 1.39 -30.85
N ARG A 250 -19.08 0.15 -30.60
CA ARG A 250 -19.35 -0.99 -31.49
C ARG A 250 -20.82 -1.40 -31.52
N GLN A 251 -21.54 -1.31 -30.39
CA GLN A 251 -23.00 -1.47 -30.37
C GLN A 251 -23.72 -0.37 -31.18
N LYS A 252 -23.26 0.89 -31.10
CA LYS A 252 -23.79 1.99 -31.93
C LYS A 252 -23.51 1.81 -33.43
N LEU A 253 -22.41 1.15 -33.79
CA LEU A 253 -22.03 0.88 -35.19
C LEU A 253 -22.68 -0.40 -35.77
N GLY A 254 -23.59 -1.05 -35.04
CA GLY A 254 -24.40 -2.15 -35.57
C GLY A 254 -23.62 -3.43 -35.90
N LEU A 255 -22.46 -3.66 -35.28
CA LEU A 255 -21.56 -4.75 -35.68
C LEU A 255 -21.75 -6.08 -34.94
N PHE A 256 -22.79 -6.25 -34.13
CA PHE A 256 -23.12 -7.56 -33.52
C PHE A 256 -24.58 -7.92 -33.77
N GLY A 257 -24.76 -9.03 -34.51
CA GLY A 257 -26.03 -9.73 -34.57
C GLY A 257 -26.47 -10.10 -33.17
N LEU A 258 -27.69 -9.65 -32.84
CA LEU A 258 -28.40 -9.84 -31.59
C LEU A 258 -28.38 -11.33 -31.16
N VAL A 259 -27.56 -11.72 -30.18
CA VAL A 259 -27.78 -12.95 -29.42
C VAL A 259 -28.46 -12.55 -28.12
N VAL A 260 -29.79 -12.55 -28.16
CA VAL A 260 -30.65 -12.45 -26.98
C VAL A 260 -30.55 -13.78 -26.25
N ILE A 261 -29.90 -13.79 -25.10
CA ILE A 261 -29.98 -14.91 -24.16
C ILE A 261 -31.33 -14.77 -23.45
N LYS A 262 -32.20 -15.77 -23.63
CA LYS A 262 -33.48 -15.93 -22.95
C LYS A 262 -33.37 -17.08 -21.96
#